data_AF-A0A7D5ZML9-F1
#
_entry.id   AF-A0A7D5ZML9-F1
#
_cell.length_a   1.000
_cell.length_b   1.000
_cell.length_c   1.000
_cell.angle_alpha   90.00
_cell.angle_beta   90.00
_cell.angle_gamma   90.00
#
_symmetry.space_group_name_H-M   'P 1'
#
loop_
_entity.id
_entity.type
_entity.pdbx_description
1 polymer ?
#
loop_
_entity_poly.entity_id
_entity_poly.type
_entity_poly.pdbx_seq_one_letter_code
_entity_poly.pdbx_strand_id
1 'polypeptide(L)'
;MNAEQWNERYPIGTPVIAYPLTRPEDHNPDFFMQLNTVTRTPAWTLGNGEPLVSVVGYAGGICLTHIDVRTAATPGELAEMRHLLYDADEDATTPAFPYPAPEVAAR
;
A
#
# COMPACT_ATOMS: atom_id res chain seq x y z
N MET A 1 7.51 14.57 -1.50
CA MET A 1 7.34 13.94 -0.17
C MET A 1 8.45 12.92 -0.03
N ASN A 2 9.21 12.93 1.08
CA ASN A 2 10.27 11.94 1.32
C ASN A 2 9.72 10.71 2.10
N ALA A 3 10.55 9.69 2.28
CA ALA A 3 10.15 8.45 2.96
C ALA A 3 9.75 8.65 4.43
N GLU A 4 10.45 9.52 5.17
CA GLU A 4 10.16 9.80 6.59
C GLU A 4 8.80 10.49 6.76
N GLN A 5 8.55 11.53 5.97
CA GLN A 5 7.28 12.27 5.93
C GLN A 5 6.12 11.37 5.52
N TRP A 6 6.37 10.41 4.62
CA TRP A 6 5.38 9.40 4.25
C TRP A 6 5.04 8.50 5.44
N ASN A 7 6.06 7.94 6.09
CA ASN A 7 5.89 7.00 7.20
C ASN A 7 5.22 7.64 8.42
N GLU A 8 5.48 8.93 8.67
CA GLU A 8 4.80 9.68 9.73
C GLU A 8 3.30 9.86 9.47
N ARG A 9 2.92 9.99 8.19
CA ARG A 9 1.54 10.27 7.79
C ARG A 9 0.72 9.01 7.47
N TYR A 10 1.37 7.97 6.96
CA TYR A 10 0.72 6.80 6.37
C TYR A 10 1.38 5.52 6.88
N PRO A 11 0.75 4.81 7.84
CA PRO A 11 1.28 3.54 8.34
C PRO A 11 1.20 2.43 7.28
N ILE A 12 1.88 1.30 7.54
CA ILE A 12 1.70 0.06 6.76
C ILE A 12 0.23 -0.33 6.76
N GLY A 13 -0.26 -0.83 5.62
CA GLY A 13 -1.67 -1.13 5.39
C GLY A 13 -2.50 0.05 4.90
N THR A 14 -1.87 1.20 4.61
CA THR A 14 -2.56 2.36 4.05
C THR A 14 -3.15 1.98 2.68
N PRO A 15 -4.46 2.21 2.46
CA PRO A 15 -5.10 2.03 1.16
C PRO A 15 -4.54 2.99 0.12
N VAL A 16 -4.14 2.46 -1.03
CA VAL A 16 -3.54 3.21 -2.12
C VAL A 16 -4.03 2.75 -3.49
N ILE A 17 -3.93 3.63 -4.45
CA ILE A 17 -3.90 3.30 -5.87
C ILE A 17 -2.44 3.38 -6.31
N ALA A 18 -1.90 2.28 -6.81
CA ALA A 18 -0.53 2.20 -7.28
C ALA A 18 -0.46 2.10 -8.80
N TYR A 19 0.52 2.77 -9.39
CA TYR A 19 0.79 2.78 -10.83
C TYR A 19 2.22 2.26 -11.09
N PRO A 20 2.43 0.93 -11.15
CA PRO A 20 3.78 0.39 -11.17
C PRO A 20 4.61 0.70 -12.42
N LEU A 21 3.94 1.05 -13.52
CA LEU A 21 4.57 1.27 -14.83
C LEU A 21 4.51 2.74 -15.25
N THR A 22 3.31 3.24 -15.53
CA THR A 22 3.08 4.63 -15.97
C THR A 22 1.81 5.18 -15.34
N ARG A 23 1.78 6.48 -15.08
CA ARG A 23 0.58 7.14 -14.57
C ARG A 23 -0.42 7.43 -15.70
N PRO A 24 -1.72 7.58 -15.39
CA PRO A 24 -2.72 7.97 -16.38
C PRO A 24 -2.34 9.22 -17.19
N GLU A 25 -1.71 10.21 -16.54
CA GLU A 25 -1.28 11.48 -17.14
C GLU A 25 -0.09 11.37 -18.11
N ASP A 26 0.64 10.25 -18.13
CA ASP A 26 1.76 10.05 -19.06
C ASP A 26 1.28 9.66 -20.47
N HIS A 27 -0.04 9.45 -20.65
CA HIS A 27 -0.69 9.11 -21.92
C HIS A 27 -0.03 7.91 -22.65
N ASN A 28 0.46 6.92 -21.90
CA ASN A 28 1.08 5.71 -22.44
C ASN A 28 0.16 4.48 -22.20
N PRO A 29 -0.86 4.26 -23.05
CA PRO A 29 -1.85 3.21 -22.84
C PRO A 29 -1.28 1.79 -22.89
N ASP A 30 -0.16 1.58 -23.61
CA ASP A 30 0.47 0.26 -23.77
C ASP A 30 1.19 -0.21 -22.49
N PHE A 31 1.50 0.72 -21.58
CA PHE A 31 2.18 0.44 -20.31
C PHE A 31 1.35 0.85 -19.09
N PHE A 32 0.04 0.99 -19.24
CA PHE A 32 -0.84 1.36 -18.14
C PHE A 32 -1.18 0.16 -17.25
N MET A 33 -0.85 0.27 -15.96
CA MET A 33 -1.25 -0.70 -14.93
C MET A 33 -1.66 0.07 -13.67
N GLN A 34 -2.88 -0.19 -13.18
CA GLN A 34 -3.43 0.40 -11.96
C GLN A 34 -3.80 -0.71 -10.97
N LEU A 35 -3.33 -0.57 -9.74
CA LEU A 35 -3.63 -1.50 -8.65
C LEU A 35 -4.32 -0.77 -7.50
N ASN A 36 -5.53 -1.22 -7.15
CA ASN A 36 -6.18 -0.84 -5.89
C ASN A 36 -5.70 -1.78 -4.80
N THR A 37 -4.81 -1.31 -3.92
CA THR A 37 -4.04 -2.17 -3.02
C THR A 37 -3.68 -1.44 -1.71
N VAL A 38 -2.88 -2.08 -0.85
CA VAL A 38 -2.36 -1.50 0.40
C VAL A 38 -0.85 -1.54 0.44
N THR A 39 -0.26 -0.62 1.21
CA THR A 39 1.17 -0.63 1.51
C THR A 39 1.55 -1.85 2.36
N ARG A 40 2.64 -2.54 1.98
CA ARG A 40 3.17 -3.73 2.68
C ARG A 40 4.33 -3.38 3.61
N THR A 41 5.08 -2.33 3.30
CA THR A 41 6.30 -1.94 4.02
C THR A 41 6.27 -0.45 4.36
N PRO A 42 7.10 0.01 5.30
CA PRO A 42 7.42 1.43 5.41
C PRO A 42 8.04 1.92 4.10
N ALA A 43 7.88 3.19 3.77
CA ALA A 43 8.61 3.79 2.68
C ALA A 43 10.11 3.82 2.99
N TRP A 44 10.94 3.61 1.95
CA TRP A 44 12.39 3.70 2.02
C TRP A 44 12.95 4.50 0.85
N THR A 45 14.14 5.04 1.03
CA THR A 45 14.86 5.78 -0.02
C THR A 45 15.81 4.84 -0.74
N LEU A 46 15.70 4.72 -2.07
CA LEU A 46 16.67 3.96 -2.87
C LEU A 46 17.97 4.77 -3.03
N GLY A 47 19.06 4.11 -3.42
CA GLY A 47 20.39 4.76 -3.53
C GLY A 47 20.46 5.99 -4.46
N ASN A 48 19.43 6.23 -5.28
CA ASN A 48 19.28 7.42 -6.13
C ASN A 48 18.51 8.59 -5.45
N GLY A 49 18.08 8.43 -4.20
CA GLY A 49 17.32 9.45 -3.46
C GLY A 49 15.80 9.39 -3.66
N GLU A 50 15.29 8.53 -4.54
CA GLU A 50 13.86 8.38 -4.77
C GLU A 50 13.21 7.60 -3.62
N PRO A 51 12.09 8.10 -3.04
CA PRO A 51 11.35 7.37 -2.03
C PRO A 51 10.36 6.37 -2.66
N LEU A 52 10.33 5.15 -2.15
CA LEU A 52 9.48 4.06 -2.64
C LEU A 52 8.74 3.37 -1.50
N VAL A 53 7.68 2.64 -1.85
CA VAL A 53 6.93 1.75 -0.96
C VAL A 53 6.59 0.45 -1.69
N SER A 54 6.53 -0.68 -0.97
CA SER A 54 6.02 -1.93 -1.52
C SER A 54 4.52 -2.01 -1.30
N VAL A 55 3.80 -2.63 -2.23
CA VAL A 55 2.36 -2.83 -2.13
C VAL A 55 1.98 -4.30 -2.31
N VAL A 56 0.80 -4.70 -1.85
CA VAL A 56 0.28 -6.05 -2.08
C VAL A 56 -0.01 -6.25 -3.58
N GLY A 57 0.31 -7.43 -4.11
CA GLY A 57 0.06 -7.79 -5.51
C GLY A 57 1.10 -7.25 -6.51
N TYR A 58 2.18 -6.62 -6.04
CA TYR A 58 3.29 -6.19 -6.90
C TYR A 58 4.64 -6.50 -6.26
N ALA A 59 5.55 -7.07 -7.05
CA ALA A 59 6.90 -7.37 -6.59
C ALA A 59 7.81 -6.15 -6.82
N GLY A 60 8.42 -5.65 -5.73
CA GLY A 60 9.31 -4.49 -5.75
C GLY A 60 8.71 -3.23 -5.15
N GLY A 61 9.49 -2.15 -5.17
CA GLY A 61 9.07 -0.84 -4.69
C GLY A 61 8.49 0.02 -5.80
N ILE A 62 7.46 0.79 -5.47
CA ILE A 62 6.81 1.78 -6.33
C ILE A 62 7.16 3.16 -5.78
N CYS A 63 7.63 4.06 -6.64
CA CYS A 63 7.95 5.43 -6.24
C CYS A 63 6.71 6.12 -5.66
N LEU A 64 6.89 6.93 -4.61
CA LEU A 64 5.77 7.68 -4.00
C LEU A 64 5.10 8.66 -4.98
N THR A 65 5.78 9.02 -6.07
CA THR A 65 5.22 9.79 -7.18
C THR A 65 4.19 9.02 -8.01
N HIS A 66 4.14 7.70 -7.88
CA HIS A 66 3.24 6.78 -8.57
C HIS A 66 2.23 6.11 -7.61
N ILE A 67 1.96 6.77 -6.48
CA ILE A 67 1.05 6.32 -5.44
C ILE A 67 0.05 7.43 -5.14
N ASP A 68 -1.24 7.11 -5.22
CA ASP A 68 -2.31 7.97 -4.72
C ASP A 68 -2.94 7.34 -3.47
N VAL A 69 -2.99 8.08 -2.36
CA VAL A 69 -3.61 7.58 -1.12
C VAL A 69 -5.13 7.60 -1.23
N ARG A 70 -5.78 6.47 -0.90
CA ARG A 70 -7.24 6.38 -0.83
C ARG A 70 -7.72 6.73 0.58
N THR A 71 -8.20 7.96 0.76
CA THR A 71 -8.80 8.43 2.03
C THR A 71 -10.22 7.89 2.28
N ALA A 72 -10.94 7.48 1.23
CA ALA A 72 -12.35 7.10 1.30
C ALA A 72 -12.59 5.59 1.11
N ALA A 73 -11.80 4.74 1.77
CA ALA A 73 -12.13 3.32 1.84
C ALA A 73 -13.26 3.12 2.87
N THR A 74 -14.33 2.44 2.46
CA THR A 74 -15.39 2.03 3.39
C THR A 74 -14.85 1.04 4.42
N PRO A 75 -15.48 0.90 5.60
CA PRO A 75 -15.05 -0.06 6.61
C PRO A 75 -14.96 -1.50 6.09
N GLY A 76 -15.84 -1.89 5.16
CA GLY A 76 -15.80 -3.19 4.50
C GLY A 76 -14.58 -3.35 3.58
N GLU A 77 -14.27 -2.34 2.76
CA GLU A 77 -13.06 -2.35 1.93
C GLU A 77 -11.79 -2.40 2.78
N LEU A 78 -11.74 -1.67 3.90
CA LEU A 78 -10.61 -1.73 4.83
C LEU A 78 -10.41 -3.12 5.43
N ALA A 79 -11.50 -3.85 5.71
CA ALA A 79 -11.43 -5.22 6.20
C ALA A 79 -10.87 -6.18 5.14
N GLU A 80 -11.37 -6.10 3.90
CA GLU A 80 -10.86 -6.90 2.76
C GLU A 80 -9.38 -6.57 2.45
N MET A 81 -9.02 -5.29 2.49
CA MET A 81 -7.65 -4.82 2.30
C MET A 81 -6.70 -5.27 3.40
N ARG A 82 -7.19 -5.38 4.64
CA ARG A 82 -6.43 -6.02 5.73
C ARG A 82 -6.25 -7.51 5.46
N HIS A 83 -7.28 -8.22 5.00
CA HIS A 83 -7.15 -9.63 4.61
C HIS A 83 -6.08 -9.82 3.54
N LEU A 84 -6.08 -9.00 2.49
CA LEU A 84 -5.04 -8.97 1.46
C LEU A 84 -3.63 -8.78 2.02
N LEU A 85 -3.46 -7.93 3.04
CA LEU A 85 -2.16 -7.75 3.70
C LEU A 85 -1.70 -9.01 4.44
N TYR A 86 -2.61 -9.73 5.09
CA TYR A 86 -2.31 -10.98 5.81
C TYR A 86 -2.10 -12.17 4.86
N ASP A 87 -2.84 -12.23 3.75
CA ASP A 87 -2.70 -13.30 2.74
C ASP A 87 -1.47 -13.12 1.85
N ALA A 88 -0.92 -11.90 1.77
CA ALA A 88 0.26 -11.60 0.97
C ALA A 88 1.57 -12.16 1.55
N ASP A 89 1.53 -12.87 2.68
CA ASP A 89 2.71 -13.40 3.33
C ASP A 89 2.50 -14.71 4.11
N GLU A 90 2.86 -15.84 3.51
CA GLU A 90 2.97 -17.14 4.21
C GLU A 90 4.20 -17.20 5.15
N ASP A 91 5.13 -16.24 5.02
CA ASP A 91 6.43 -16.17 5.71
C ASP A 91 6.58 -14.86 6.55
N ALA A 92 5.49 -14.11 6.75
CA ALA A 92 5.44 -12.94 7.63
C ALA A 92 5.50 -13.42 9.07
N THR A 93 6.70 -13.72 9.54
CA THR A 93 6.98 -14.09 10.94
C THR A 93 6.66 -12.96 11.94
N THR A 94 6.13 -11.82 11.50
CA THR A 94 5.63 -10.76 12.36
C THR A 94 4.32 -10.17 11.81
N PRO A 95 3.17 -10.43 12.44
CA PRO A 95 1.95 -9.69 12.12
C PRO A 95 2.16 -8.22 12.51
N ALA A 96 2.03 -7.30 11.54
CA ALA A 96 2.19 -5.86 11.79
C ALA A 96 1.13 -5.30 12.77
N PHE A 97 0.00 -5.99 12.92
CA PHE A 97 -1.01 -5.71 13.93
C PHE A 97 -1.72 -6.99 14.37
N PRO A 98 -2.11 -7.13 15.65
CA PRO A 98 -3.00 -8.21 16.05
C PRO A 98 -4.32 -8.10 15.28
N TYR A 99 -4.82 -9.25 14.82
CA TYR A 99 -6.18 -9.36 14.31
C TYR A 99 -7.14 -8.88 15.42
N PRO A 100 -8.11 -8.00 15.16
CA PRO A 100 -9.09 -7.66 16.19
C PRO A 100 -9.86 -8.93 16.53
N ALA A 101 -9.92 -9.27 17.82
CA ALA A 101 -10.79 -10.35 18.27
C ALA A 101 -12.22 -10.07 17.77
N PRO A 102 -13.00 -11.10 17.39
CA PRO A 102 -14.34 -10.95 16.80
C PRO A 102 -15.39 -10.26 17.71
N GLU A 103 -15.01 -9.72 18.88
CA GLU A 103 -15.92 -9.11 19.85
C GLU A 103 -16.16 -7.60 19.71
N VAL A 104 -15.56 -6.91 18.73
CA VAL A 104 -15.81 -5.45 18.55
C VAL A 104 -16.80 -5.14 17.42
N ALA A 105 -17.41 -6.15 16.79
CA ALA A 105 -18.43 -5.97 15.75
C ALA A 105 -19.87 -5.84 16.27
N ALA A 106 -20.08 -5.75 17.60
CA ALA A 106 -21.41 -5.57 18.18
C ALA A 106 -21.38 -4.61 19.37
N ARG A 107 -21.60 -3.33 19.12
CA ARG A 107 -22.24 -2.40 20.06
C ARG A 107 -22.79 -1.18 19.35
#